data_AF-T0UQZ3-F1
#
_entry.id   AF-T0UQZ3-F1
#
_cell.length_a   1.000
_cell.length_b   1.000
_cell.length_c   1.000
_cell.angle_alpha   90.00
_cell.angle_beta   90.00
_cell.angle_gamma   90.00
#
_symmetry.space_group_name_H-M   'P 1'
#
loop_
_entity.id
_entity.type
_entity.pdbx_description
1 polymer ?
#
loop_
_entity_poly.entity_id
_entity_poly.type
_entity_poly.pdbx_seq_one_letter_code
_entity_poly.pdbx_strand_id
1 'polypeptide(L)'
;MYEEFVLGHTDAYKKTQGDNELIYTWTADASDWAIIPVAKYADTELMLNGKKLSHKDYTLSGIGTPTVQQKAGKNTLKITYRIRTWFKALIVVNILSWLSVVIYLGIKK
;
A
#
# COMPACT_ATOMS: atom_id res chain seq x y z
N MET A 1 17.27 -4.61 -12.58
CA MET A 1 16.81 -4.78 -11.18
C MET A 1 15.33 -4.47 -11.01
N TYR A 2 14.81 -3.28 -11.39
CA TYR A 2 13.36 -3.00 -11.32
C TYR A 2 12.50 -3.86 -12.26
N GLU A 3 12.97 -4.12 -13.48
CA GLU A 3 12.22 -4.87 -14.49
C GLU A 3 12.00 -6.34 -14.10
N GLU A 4 12.98 -6.97 -13.46
CA GLU A 4 12.94 -8.38 -13.06
C GLU A 4 11.82 -8.66 -12.04
N PHE A 5 11.62 -7.76 -11.07
CA PHE A 5 10.62 -7.92 -10.02
C PHE A 5 9.22 -7.43 -10.40
N VAL A 6 9.07 -6.66 -11.50
CA VAL A 6 7.79 -6.01 -11.84
C VAL A 6 7.23 -6.47 -13.19
N LEU A 7 8.06 -6.77 -14.18
CA LEU A 7 7.64 -7.10 -15.56
C LEU A 7 7.67 -8.59 -15.89
N GLY A 8 8.44 -9.42 -15.17
CA GLY A 8 8.57 -10.85 -15.46
C GLY A 8 7.40 -11.73 -14.99
N HIS A 9 6.54 -11.22 -14.10
CA HIS A 9 5.50 -12.00 -13.42
C HIS A 9 4.12 -11.32 -13.41
N THR A 10 3.92 -10.27 -14.20
CA THR A 10 2.68 -9.47 -14.14
C THR A 10 1.46 -10.25 -14.66
N ASP A 11 1.64 -11.17 -15.61
CA ASP A 11 0.54 -11.95 -16.21
C ASP A 11 -0.09 -12.97 -15.25
N ALA A 12 0.62 -13.35 -14.19
CA ALA A 12 0.13 -14.29 -13.18
C ALA A 12 -0.89 -13.65 -12.20
N TYR A 13 -0.94 -12.32 -12.13
CA TYR A 13 -1.76 -11.60 -11.16
C TYR A 13 -2.78 -10.70 -11.85
N LYS A 14 -4.06 -10.94 -11.56
CA LYS A 14 -5.12 -9.98 -11.91
C LYS A 14 -5.11 -8.83 -10.92
N LYS A 15 -4.86 -7.62 -11.41
CA LYS A 15 -4.89 -6.36 -10.65
C LYS A 15 -6.22 -5.64 -10.83
N THR A 16 -6.79 -5.12 -9.75
CA THR A 16 -8.00 -4.26 -9.79
C THR A 16 -7.86 -3.17 -8.73
N GLN A 17 -8.36 -1.97 -9.02
CA GLN A 17 -8.29 -0.82 -8.11
C GLN A 17 -9.70 -0.22 -7.94
N GLY A 18 -10.09 0.05 -6.70
CA GLY A 18 -11.40 0.64 -6.36
C GLY A 18 -11.51 0.91 -4.86
N ASP A 19 -12.32 1.90 -4.46
CA ASP A 19 -12.61 2.23 -3.05
C ASP A 19 -11.38 2.47 -2.15
N ASN A 20 -10.35 3.16 -2.69
CA ASN A 20 -9.05 3.36 -2.02
C ASN A 20 -8.28 2.05 -1.70
N GLU A 21 -8.68 0.94 -2.31
CA GLU A 21 -8.02 -0.35 -2.21
C GLU A 21 -7.38 -0.73 -3.55
N LEU A 22 -6.25 -1.41 -3.45
CA LEU A 22 -5.62 -2.12 -4.56
C LEU A 22 -5.71 -3.62 -4.29
N ILE A 23 -6.29 -4.36 -5.23
CA ILE A 23 -6.58 -5.79 -5.10
C ILE A 23 -5.76 -6.58 -6.12
N TYR A 24 -5.01 -7.56 -5.64
CA TYR A 24 -4.35 -8.58 -6.45
C TYR A 24 -5.02 -9.93 -6.25
N THR A 25 -5.34 -10.61 -7.35
CA THR A 25 -5.91 -11.96 -7.33
C THR A 25 -5.09 -12.87 -8.21
N TRP A 26 -4.76 -14.06 -7.71
CA TRP A 26 -4.04 -15.09 -8.46
C TRP A 26 -4.48 -16.47 -8.02
N THR A 27 -4.21 -17.47 -8.86
CA THR A 27 -4.42 -18.89 -8.54
C THR A 27 -3.06 -19.55 -8.40
N ALA A 28 -2.90 -20.36 -7.36
CA ALA A 28 -1.67 -21.10 -7.09
C ALA A 28 -1.94 -22.60 -7.08
N ASP A 29 -1.03 -23.40 -7.59
CA ASP A 29 -1.16 -24.86 -7.58
C ASP A 29 -0.80 -25.47 -6.23
N ALA A 30 0.05 -24.79 -5.45
CA ALA A 30 0.54 -25.23 -4.16
C ALA A 30 0.57 -24.10 -3.13
N SER A 31 0.67 -24.48 -1.85
CA SER A 31 0.91 -23.53 -0.76
C SER A 31 2.42 -23.27 -0.67
N ASP A 32 2.83 -22.05 -1.00
CA ASP A 32 4.22 -21.63 -0.99
C ASP A 32 4.31 -20.11 -0.72
N TRP A 33 5.48 -19.51 -0.87
CA TRP A 33 5.69 -18.07 -0.82
C TRP A 33 5.54 -17.45 -2.21
N ALA A 34 4.70 -16.41 -2.31
CA ALA A 34 4.52 -15.63 -3.54
C ALA A 34 4.98 -14.20 -3.35
N ILE A 35 5.78 -13.73 -4.32
CA ILE A 35 6.24 -12.34 -4.42
C ILE A 35 5.17 -11.54 -5.17
N ILE A 36 4.59 -10.55 -4.51
CA ILE A 36 3.60 -9.68 -5.15
C ILE A 36 4.31 -8.42 -5.65
N PRO A 37 4.22 -8.08 -6.95
CA PRO A 37 4.97 -6.98 -7.56
C PRO A 37 4.36 -5.60 -7.20
N VAL A 38 4.44 -5.23 -5.92
CA VAL A 38 3.90 -3.98 -5.38
C VAL A 38 4.82 -3.43 -4.29
N ALA A 39 5.16 -2.14 -4.33
CA ALA A 39 5.96 -1.53 -3.28
C ALA A 39 5.10 -1.28 -2.02
N LYS A 40 5.55 -1.76 -0.87
CA LYS A 40 4.91 -1.53 0.44
C LYS A 40 5.48 -0.28 1.10
N TYR A 41 4.63 0.70 1.40
CA TYR A 41 5.01 1.89 2.16
C TYR A 41 4.73 1.70 3.67
N ALA A 42 5.29 2.57 4.52
CA ALA A 42 5.20 2.45 5.97
C ALA A 42 3.76 2.26 6.47
N ASP A 43 2.82 3.04 5.93
CA ASP A 43 1.41 3.08 6.32
C ASP A 43 0.49 2.25 5.41
N THR A 44 1.07 1.34 4.61
CA THR A 44 0.31 0.37 3.82
C THR A 44 -0.09 -0.83 4.67
N GLU A 45 -1.38 -1.15 4.67
CA GLU A 45 -1.96 -2.35 5.27
C GLU A 45 -2.18 -3.44 4.22
N LEU A 46 -1.87 -4.68 4.58
CA LEU A 46 -2.01 -5.85 3.72
C LEU A 46 -3.04 -6.81 4.33
N MET A 47 -3.99 -7.28 3.52
CA MET A 47 -4.97 -8.27 3.93
C MET A 47 -5.04 -9.40 2.91
N LEU A 48 -4.59 -10.59 3.31
CA LEU A 48 -4.57 -11.78 2.47
C LEU A 48 -5.73 -12.70 2.84
N ASN A 49 -6.60 -13.01 1.88
CA ASN A 49 -7.74 -13.93 2.05
C ASN A 49 -8.61 -13.55 3.27
N GLY A 50 -8.80 -12.26 3.52
CA GLY A 50 -9.58 -11.73 4.65
C GLY A 50 -8.83 -11.64 5.98
N LYS A 51 -7.58 -12.11 6.07
CA LYS A 51 -6.73 -11.96 7.26
C LYS A 51 -5.77 -10.79 7.10
N LYS A 52 -5.82 -9.82 8.02
CA LYS A 52 -4.83 -8.73 8.10
C LYS A 52 -3.46 -9.30 8.44
N LEU A 53 -2.47 -8.93 7.64
CA LEU A 53 -1.08 -9.37 7.83
C LEU A 53 -0.35 -8.42 8.77
N SER A 54 0.39 -9.00 9.72
CA SER A 54 1.37 -8.31 10.55
C SER A 54 2.76 -8.43 9.92
N HIS A 55 3.73 -7.68 10.43
CA HIS A 55 5.13 -7.69 9.97
C HIS A 55 5.81 -9.06 10.07
N LYS A 56 5.21 -10.01 10.80
CA LYS A 56 5.67 -11.40 10.91
C LYS A 56 5.09 -12.33 9.83
N ASP A 57 3.98 -11.94 9.20
CA ASP A 57 3.26 -12.77 8.23
C ASP A 57 3.77 -12.56 6.78
N TYR A 58 4.70 -11.63 6.56
CA TYR A 58 5.28 -11.35 5.26
C TYR A 58 6.73 -10.86 5.39
N THR A 59 7.51 -11.03 4.33
CA THR A 59 8.85 -10.43 4.21
C THR A 59 8.86 -9.39 3.11
N LEU A 60 9.82 -8.46 3.15
CA LEU A 60 10.01 -7.46 2.10
C LEU A 60 11.32 -7.72 1.38
N SER A 61 11.32 -7.64 0.06
CA SER A 61 12.54 -7.62 -0.74
C SER A 61 13.31 -6.30 -0.56
N GLY A 62 14.52 -6.22 -1.10
CA GLY A 62 15.35 -5.00 -1.05
C GLY A 62 14.71 -3.76 -1.70
N ILE A 63 13.70 -3.95 -2.57
CA ILE A 63 12.93 -2.86 -3.19
C ILE A 63 11.54 -2.68 -2.55
N GLY A 64 11.26 -3.37 -1.45
CA GLY A 64 10.03 -3.23 -0.68
C GLY A 64 8.82 -3.99 -1.24
N THR A 65 9.03 -5.02 -2.08
CA THR A 65 7.94 -5.89 -2.53
C THR A 65 7.61 -6.95 -1.46
N PRO A 66 6.32 -7.16 -1.11
CA PRO A 66 5.93 -8.13 -0.12
C PRO A 66 5.91 -9.54 -0.69
N THR A 67 6.50 -10.46 0.08
CA THR A 67 6.41 -11.90 -0.13
C THR A 67 5.46 -12.47 0.91
N VAL A 68 4.38 -13.10 0.48
CA VAL A 68 3.29 -13.60 1.33
C VAL A 68 3.08 -15.10 1.15
N GLN A 69 2.61 -15.78 2.19
CA GLN A 69 2.34 -17.22 2.12
C GLN A 69 0.99 -17.48 1.43
N GLN A 70 1.03 -17.97 0.19
CA GLN A 70 -0.15 -18.32 -0.60
C GLN A 70 -0.69 -19.72 -0.23
N LYS A 71 -1.97 -19.96 -0.50
CA LYS A 71 -2.59 -21.29 -0.42
C LYS A 71 -2.85 -21.83 -1.83
N ALA A 72 -2.93 -23.16 -1.98
CA ALA A 72 -3.41 -23.74 -3.22
C ALA A 72 -4.83 -23.24 -3.54
N GLY A 73 -5.09 -22.96 -4.81
CA GLY A 73 -6.32 -22.33 -5.30
C GLY A 73 -6.22 -20.80 -5.37
N LYS A 74 -7.39 -20.14 -5.27
CA LYS A 74 -7.52 -18.69 -5.45
C LYS A 74 -7.06 -17.93 -4.20
N ASN A 75 -6.17 -16.98 -4.39
CA ASN A 75 -5.71 -16.04 -3.36
C ASN A 75 -6.11 -14.62 -3.74
N THR A 76 -6.38 -13.80 -2.72
CA THR A 76 -6.73 -12.39 -2.88
C THR A 76 -6.00 -11.56 -1.84
N LEU A 77 -5.12 -10.68 -2.30
CA LEU A 77 -4.44 -9.69 -1.47
C LEU A 77 -5.07 -8.32 -1.68
N LYS A 78 -5.61 -7.75 -0.61
CA LYS A 78 -6.03 -6.35 -0.58
C LYS A 78 -4.94 -5.50 0.05
N ILE A 79 -4.73 -4.33 -0.54
CA ILE A 79 -3.70 -3.37 -0.16
C ILE A 79 -4.39 -2.04 0.03
N THR A 80 -4.31 -1.49 1.24
CA THR A 80 -4.99 -0.25 1.58
C THR A 80 -4.01 0.70 2.25
N TYR A 81 -4.09 1.99 1.94
CA TYR A 81 -3.23 2.99 2.56
C TYR A 81 -3.96 3.70 3.71
N ARG A 82 -3.39 3.67 4.92
CA ARG A 82 -4.01 4.27 6.11
C ARG A 82 -3.18 5.45 6.61
N ILE A 83 -3.56 6.66 6.20
CA ILE A 83 -2.97 7.90 6.71
C ILE A 83 -3.14 7.97 8.24
N ARG A 84 -2.03 8.19 8.96
CA ARG A 84 -2.07 8.39 10.42
C ARG A 84 -2.77 9.69 10.78
N THR A 85 -3.50 9.67 11.90
CA THR A 85 -4.28 10.83 12.36
C THR A 85 -3.44 12.07 12.63
N TRP A 86 -2.20 11.92 13.12
CA TRP A 86 -1.31 13.07 13.38
C TRP A 86 -0.94 13.83 12.09
N PHE A 87 -0.89 13.14 10.95
CA PHE A 87 -0.65 13.77 9.65
C PHE A 87 -1.78 14.73 9.28
N LYS A 88 -3.03 14.37 9.61
CA LYS A 88 -4.19 15.26 9.41
C LYS A 88 -4.07 16.53 10.27
N ALA A 89 -3.56 16.41 11.50
CA ALA A 89 -3.33 17.57 12.36
C ALA A 89 -2.30 18.54 11.76
N LEU A 90 -1.23 18.02 11.16
CA LEU A 90 -0.24 18.86 10.45
C LEU A 90 -0.84 19.62 9.27
N ILE A 91 -1.72 18.99 8.49
CA ILE A 91 -2.42 19.67 7.39
C ILE A 91 -3.22 20.85 7.93
N VAL A 92 -3.95 20.67 9.04
CA VAL A 92 -4.73 21.76 9.66
C VAL A 92 -3.81 22.89 10.13
N VAL A 93 -2.71 22.57 10.81
CA VAL A 93 -1.73 23.59 11.24
C VAL A 93 -1.14 24.35 10.05
N ASN A 94 -0.84 23.66 8.96
CA ASN A 94 -0.33 24.29 7.74
C ASN A 94 -1.34 25.26 7.12
N ILE A 95 -2.62 24.87 7.05
CA ILE A 95 -3.69 25.74 6.56
C ILE A 95 -3.83 26.99 7.45
N LEU A 96 -3.82 26.82 8.78
CA LEU A 96 -3.88 27.94 9.72
C LEU A 96 -2.68 28.89 9.58
N SER A 97 -1.49 28.35 9.31
CA SER A 97 -0.29 29.16 9.05
C SER A 97 -0.46 30.02 7.80
N TRP A 98 -0.94 29.45 6.69
CA TRP A 98 -1.20 30.22 5.47
C TRP A 98 -2.30 31.26 5.65
N LEU A 99 -3.39 30.93 6.35
CA LEU A 99 -4.45 31.89 6.68
C LEU A 99 -3.90 33.07 7.49
N SER A 100 -2.99 32.81 8.43
CA SER A 100 -2.36 33.86 9.23
C SER A 100 -1.55 34.82 8.36
N VAL A 101 -0.81 34.31 7.37
CA VAL A 101 -0.07 35.14 6.40
C VAL A 101 -1.02 36.00 5.56
N VAL A 102 -2.12 35.42 5.07
CA VAL A 102 -3.12 36.16 4.28
C VAL A 102 -3.77 37.27 5.10
N ILE A 103 -4.15 36.98 6.35
CA ILE A 103 -4.72 37.98 7.27
C ILE A 103 -3.72 39.11 7.54
N TYR A 104 -2.45 38.77 7.82
CA TYR A 104 -1.41 39.77 8.04
C TYR A 104 -1.21 40.70 6.83
N LEU A 105 -1.18 40.13 5.61
CA LEU A 105 -1.06 40.92 4.39
C LEU A 105 -2.30 41.77 4.11
N GLY A 106 -3.50 41.28 4.48
CA GLY A 106 -4.75 42.03 4.35
C GLY A 106 -4.87 43.20 5.32
N ILE A 107 -4.34 43.07 6.55
CA ILE A 107 -4.34 44.15 7.57
C ILE A 107 -3.26 45.20 7.28
N LYS A 108 -2.14 44.79 6.69
CA LYS A 108 -1.02 45.70 6.36
C LYS A 108 -1.27 46.53 5.08
N LYS A 109 -2.32 46.22 4.33
CA LYS A 109 -2.71 46.92 3.10
C LYS A 109 -3.75 47.99 3.40
#